data_AF-A0AAF0DL24-F1
#
_entry.id   AF-A0AAF0DL24-F1
#
_cell.length_a   1.000
_cell.length_b   1.000
_cell.length_c   1.000
_cell.angle_alpha   90.00
_cell.angle_beta   90.00
_cell.angle_gamma   90.00
#
_symmetry.space_group_name_H-M   'P 1'
#
loop_
_entity.id
_entity.type
_entity.pdbx_description
1 polymer ?
#
loop_
_entity_poly.entity_id
_entity_poly.type
_entity_poly.pdbx_seq_one_letter_code
_entity_poly.pdbx_strand_id
1 'polypeptide(L)'
;MSTSRPADPHNPKPNVTYMGMCMYGIGAGILGVAAMTASQKIEQYFTGRPTSLVPGRALESLLRLTPRTADDGDMFALNLVMNCTEGAVAGVARAAMSVNGMRGPVAEFLFVGVRVVVDGALEVWSGVGEWPWYWSANEQVLELLHKTVYAVSTGYLVDSWLH
;
A
#
# COMPACT_ATOMS: atom_id res chain seq x y z
N MET A 1 -30.67 -0.12 7.27
CA MET A 1 -29.25 -0.33 7.63
C MET A 1 -29.04 -1.82 7.76
N SER A 2 -28.51 -2.47 6.71
CA SER A 2 -28.27 -3.92 6.75
C SER A 2 -27.05 -4.18 7.63
N THR A 3 -27.24 -4.92 8.72
CA THR A 3 -26.17 -5.35 9.62
C THR A 3 -25.49 -6.59 9.03
N SER A 4 -24.87 -6.45 7.86
CA SER A 4 -24.02 -7.51 7.31
C SER A 4 -22.77 -7.62 8.17
N ARG A 5 -22.58 -8.77 8.83
CA ARG A 5 -21.37 -9.04 9.62
C ARG A 5 -20.14 -8.99 8.70
N PRO A 6 -19.02 -8.40 9.13
CA PRO A 6 -17.81 -8.28 8.32
C PRO A 6 -17.27 -9.63 7.82
N ALA A 7 -17.55 -10.71 8.56
CA ALA A 7 -17.24 -12.09 8.21
C ALA A 7 -18.45 -12.97 8.58
N ASP A 8 -19.49 -12.96 7.76
CA ASP A 8 -20.54 -13.98 7.83
C ASP A 8 -20.08 -15.23 7.06
N PRO A 9 -19.85 -16.39 7.73
CA PRO A 9 -19.45 -17.63 7.05
C PRO A 9 -20.46 -18.11 6.01
N HIS A 10 -21.70 -17.62 6.10
CA HIS A 10 -22.80 -17.98 5.20
C HIS A 10 -22.91 -17.06 3.99
N ASN A 11 -22.10 -15.99 3.90
CA ASN A 11 -22.10 -15.14 2.72
C ASN A 11 -21.46 -15.92 1.55
N PRO A 12 -22.14 -16.03 0.39
CA PRO A 12 -21.56 -16.73 -0.76
C PRO A 12 -20.23 -16.08 -1.14
N LYS A 13 -19.19 -16.92 -1.29
CA LYS A 13 -17.91 -16.46 -1.82
C LYS A 13 -18.12 -15.99 -3.27
N PRO A 14 -17.52 -14.87 -3.67
CA PRO A 14 -17.62 -14.42 -5.05
C PRO A 14 -17.00 -15.46 -5.98
N ASN A 15 -17.67 -15.75 -7.10
CA ASN A 15 -17.21 -16.75 -8.06
C ASN A 15 -16.17 -16.13 -9.00
N VAL A 16 -14.92 -16.08 -8.53
CA VAL A 16 -13.81 -15.42 -9.22
C VAL A 16 -12.66 -16.38 -9.41
N THR A 17 -12.10 -16.42 -10.62
CA THR A 17 -10.90 -17.23 -10.88
C THR A 17 -9.70 -16.64 -10.14
N TYR A 18 -8.69 -17.47 -9.83
CA TYR A 18 -7.43 -16.98 -9.26
C TYR A 18 -6.80 -15.87 -10.08
N MET A 19 -6.85 -15.99 -11.41
CA MET A 19 -6.36 -14.95 -12.33
C MET A 19 -7.17 -13.66 -12.22
N GLY A 20 -8.50 -13.74 -12.16
CA GLY A 20 -9.37 -12.56 -11.96
C GLY A 20 -9.09 -11.87 -10.63
N MET A 21 -8.95 -12.63 -9.54
CA MET A 21 -8.55 -12.10 -8.23
C MET A 21 -7.20 -11.38 -8.29
N CYS A 22 -6.19 -11.95 -8.96
CA CYS A 22 -4.90 -11.30 -9.13
C CYS A 22 -5.02 -10.01 -9.95
N MET A 23 -5.78 -10.02 -11.05
CA MET A 23 -5.95 -8.82 -11.90
C MET A 23 -6.66 -7.70 -11.15
N TYR A 24 -7.75 -8.01 -10.43
CA TYR A 24 -8.44 -7.04 -9.59
C TYR A 24 -7.56 -6.52 -8.47
N GLY A 25 -6.79 -7.40 -7.82
CA GLY A 25 -5.83 -7.02 -6.79
C GLY A 25 -4.75 -6.08 -7.30
N ILE A 26 -4.10 -6.41 -8.43
CA ILE A 26 -3.07 -5.58 -9.04
C ILE A 26 -3.64 -4.22 -9.44
N GLY A 27 -4.76 -4.20 -10.16
CA GLY A 27 -5.39 -2.96 -10.62
C GLY A 27 -5.80 -2.05 -9.45
N ALA A 28 -6.42 -2.62 -8.43
CA ALA A 28 -6.83 -1.88 -7.25
C ALA A 28 -5.63 -1.39 -6.43
N GLY A 29 -4.57 -2.19 -6.32
CA GLY A 29 -3.33 -1.81 -5.65
C GLY A 29 -2.64 -0.63 -6.33
N ILE A 30 -2.53 -0.64 -7.67
CA ILE A 30 -1.94 0.48 -8.42
C ILE A 30 -2.78 1.75 -8.25
N LEU A 31 -4.12 1.65 -8.34
CA LEU A 31 -5.01 2.79 -8.10
C LEU A 31 -4.94 3.28 -6.65
N GLY A 32 -4.77 2.37 -5.69
CA GLY A 32 -4.53 2.71 -4.29
C GLY A 32 -3.22 3.47 -4.09
N VAL A 33 -2.15 3.09 -4.79
CA VAL A 33 -0.88 3.83 -4.80
C VAL A 33 -1.08 5.23 -5.39
N ALA A 34 -1.85 5.37 -6.46
CA ALA A 34 -2.16 6.67 -7.03
C ALA A 34 -2.92 7.56 -6.03
N ALA A 35 -3.92 7.02 -5.32
CA ALA A 35 -4.65 7.73 -4.27
C ALA A 35 -3.74 8.12 -3.09
N MET A 36 -2.89 7.20 -2.64
CA MET A 36 -1.90 7.46 -1.60
C MET A 36 -0.93 8.57 -2.03
N THR A 37 -0.38 8.49 -3.24
CA THR A 37 0.55 9.49 -3.79
C THR A 37 -0.12 10.86 -3.88
N ALA A 38 -1.37 10.93 -4.35
CA ALA A 38 -2.12 12.19 -4.37
C ALA A 38 -2.28 12.77 -2.95
N SER A 39 -2.61 11.93 -1.96
CA SER A 39 -2.73 12.38 -0.56
C SER A 39 -1.40 12.89 0.00
N GLN A 40 -0.27 12.26 -0.34
CA GLN A 40 1.06 12.72 0.04
C GLN A 40 1.39 14.05 -0.61
N LYS A 41 1.07 14.24 -1.90
CA LYS A 41 1.33 15.51 -2.59
C LYS A 41 0.49 16.65 -2.02
N ILE A 42 -0.75 16.38 -1.61
CA ILE A 42 -1.59 17.37 -0.92
C ILE A 42 -1.00 17.72 0.44
N GLU A 43 -0.60 16.71 1.24
CA GLU A 43 0.05 16.94 2.54
C GLU A 43 1.32 17.78 2.39
N GLN A 44 2.23 17.37 1.50
CA GLN A 44 3.49 18.05 1.22
C GLN A 44 3.28 19.50 0.75
N TYR A 45 2.22 19.77 0.00
CA TYR A 45 1.87 21.14 -0.41
C TYR A 45 1.58 22.04 0.79
N PHE A 46 0.94 21.52 1.84
CA PHE A 46 0.62 22.28 3.05
C PHE A 46 1.76 22.30 4.07
N THR A 47 2.52 21.22 4.21
CA THR A 47 3.57 21.09 5.23
C THR A 47 4.95 21.52 4.75
N GLY A 48 5.15 21.61 3.43
CA GLY A 48 6.46 21.87 2.82
C GLY A 48 7.44 20.70 2.96
N ARG A 49 6.98 19.52 3.41
CA ARG A 49 7.82 18.34 3.61
C ARG A 49 8.37 17.82 2.27
N PRO A 50 9.67 17.48 2.18
CA PRO A 50 10.22 16.86 0.98
C PRO A 50 9.65 15.47 0.74
N THR A 51 9.66 15.01 -0.51
CA THR A 51 9.24 13.65 -0.86
C THR A 51 10.22 12.62 -0.29
N SER A 52 9.69 11.56 0.33
CA SER A 52 10.53 10.44 0.76
C SER A 52 11.05 9.69 -0.46
N LEU A 53 12.37 9.50 -0.51
CA LEU A 53 13.04 8.74 -1.57
C LEU A 53 13.42 7.32 -1.13
N VAL A 54 13.02 6.93 0.09
CA VAL A 54 13.37 5.65 0.70
C VAL A 54 12.91 4.46 -0.16
N PRO A 55 11.69 4.42 -0.73
CA PRO A 55 11.29 3.32 -1.62
C PRO A 55 12.18 3.19 -2.87
N GLY A 56 12.57 4.31 -3.49
CA GLY A 56 13.46 4.33 -4.64
C GLY A 56 14.86 3.83 -4.29
N ARG A 57 15.38 4.20 -3.11
CA ARG A 57 16.64 3.68 -2.58
C ARG A 57 16.57 2.19 -2.26
N ALA A 58 15.46 1.72 -1.70
CA ALA A 58 15.23 0.30 -1.47
C ALA A 58 15.26 -0.47 -2.79
N LEU A 59 14.65 0.06 -3.84
CA LEU A 59 14.68 -0.53 -5.17
C LEU A 59 16.09 -0.52 -5.79
N GLU A 60 16.87 0.56 -5.63
CA GLU A 60 18.27 0.59 -6.05
C GLU A 60 19.09 -0.51 -5.36
N SER A 61 18.92 -0.68 -4.05
CA SER A 61 19.58 -1.72 -3.26
C SER A 61 19.16 -3.13 -3.72
N LEU A 62 17.85 -3.34 -3.89
CA LEU A 62 17.29 -4.63 -4.32
C LEU A 62 17.75 -5.04 -5.72
N LEU A 63 17.82 -4.09 -6.65
CA LEU A 63 18.25 -4.31 -8.03
C LEU A 63 19.76 -4.14 -8.23
N ARG A 64 20.51 -3.82 -7.16
CA ARG A 64 21.96 -3.53 -7.19
C ARG A 64 22.33 -2.47 -8.22
N LEU A 65 21.51 -1.42 -8.33
CA LEU A 65 21.75 -0.29 -9.22
C LEU A 65 22.79 0.66 -8.62
N THR A 66 23.47 1.40 -9.48
CA THR A 66 24.35 2.50 -9.05
C THR A 66 23.53 3.55 -8.30
N PRO A 67 23.93 3.96 -7.09
CA PRO A 67 23.20 4.97 -6.32
C PRO A 67 23.09 6.29 -7.08
N ARG A 68 21.86 6.76 -7.32
CA ARG A 68 21.62 8.07 -7.97
C ARG A 68 21.58 9.22 -6.98
N THR A 69 21.65 10.46 -7.46
CA THR A 69 21.42 11.64 -6.61
C THR A 69 19.93 11.89 -6.43
N ALA A 70 19.56 12.64 -5.38
CA ALA A 70 18.16 12.97 -5.10
C ALA A 70 17.54 13.88 -6.19
N ASP A 71 18.36 14.67 -6.88
CA ASP A 71 17.95 15.57 -7.97
C ASP A 71 17.83 14.87 -9.33
N ASP A 72 18.14 13.57 -9.39
CA ASP A 72 18.01 12.80 -10.62
C ASP A 72 16.52 12.52 -10.92
N GLY A 73 16.07 12.89 -12.12
CA GLY A 73 14.68 12.66 -12.56
C GLY A 73 14.28 11.19 -12.51
N ASP A 74 15.25 10.29 -12.66
CA ASP A 74 15.07 8.84 -12.56
C ASP A 74 14.67 8.39 -11.15
N MET A 75 15.05 9.11 -10.10
CA MET A 75 14.77 8.71 -8.72
C MET A 75 13.27 8.79 -8.39
N PHE A 76 12.56 9.76 -8.99
CA PHE A 76 11.10 9.82 -8.87
C PHE A 76 10.44 8.59 -9.52
N ALA A 77 10.91 8.20 -10.71
CA ALA A 77 10.40 7.02 -11.41
C ALA A 77 10.66 5.74 -10.62
N LEU A 78 11.85 5.58 -10.02
CA LEU A 78 12.18 4.43 -9.17
C LEU A 78 11.29 4.35 -7.93
N ASN A 79 11.04 5.48 -7.28
CA ASN A 79 10.10 5.55 -6.15
C ASN A 79 8.69 5.12 -6.57
N LEU A 80 8.21 5.62 -7.71
CA LEU A 80 6.89 5.26 -8.21
C LEU A 80 6.81 3.77 -8.58
N VAL A 81 7.83 3.23 -9.25
CA VAL A 81 7.90 1.82 -9.61
C VAL A 81 7.89 0.93 -8.37
N MET A 82 8.67 1.26 -7.35
CA MET A 82 8.70 0.48 -6.10
C MET A 82 7.32 0.51 -5.43
N ASN A 83 6.75 1.71 -5.25
CA ASN A 83 5.43 1.86 -4.63
C ASN A 83 4.34 1.11 -5.41
N CYS A 84 4.35 1.19 -6.74
CA CYS A 84 3.41 0.46 -7.59
C CYS A 84 3.61 -1.06 -7.50
N THR A 85 4.85 -1.54 -7.37
CA THR A 85 5.16 -2.96 -7.23
C THR A 85 4.66 -3.50 -5.89
N GLU A 86 5.02 -2.83 -4.79
CA GLU A 86 4.54 -3.16 -3.45
C GLU A 86 3.02 -3.05 -3.36
N GLY A 87 2.45 -1.99 -3.93
CA GLY A 87 1.01 -1.77 -4.01
C GLY A 87 0.30 -2.87 -4.81
N ALA A 88 0.83 -3.28 -5.96
CA ALA A 88 0.24 -4.37 -6.73
C ALA A 88 0.23 -5.68 -5.93
N VAL A 89 1.35 -6.03 -5.29
CA VAL A 89 1.47 -7.24 -4.46
C VAL A 89 0.52 -7.17 -3.26
N ALA A 90 0.49 -6.05 -2.55
CA ALA A 90 -0.41 -5.84 -1.42
C ALA A 90 -1.88 -5.84 -1.86
N GLY A 91 -2.20 -5.31 -3.04
CA GLY A 91 -3.53 -5.33 -3.62
C GLY A 91 -4.02 -6.74 -3.92
N VAL A 92 -3.15 -7.64 -4.42
CA VAL A 92 -3.46 -9.07 -4.54
C VAL A 92 -3.75 -9.70 -3.18
N ALA A 93 -2.95 -9.39 -2.17
CA ALA A 93 -3.21 -9.86 -0.81
C ALA A 93 -4.57 -9.36 -0.30
N ARG A 94 -4.91 -8.08 -0.52
CA ARG A 94 -6.22 -7.51 -0.15
C ARG A 94 -7.38 -8.13 -0.92
N ALA A 95 -7.18 -8.50 -2.18
CA ALA A 95 -8.15 -9.25 -2.98
C ALA A 95 -8.38 -10.66 -2.41
N ALA A 96 -7.31 -11.36 -2.03
CA ALA A 96 -7.42 -12.64 -1.35
C ALA A 96 -8.16 -12.53 -0.01
N MET A 97 -7.91 -11.46 0.76
CA MET A 97 -8.66 -11.17 1.98
C MET A 97 -10.16 -11.01 1.68
N SER A 98 -10.51 -10.23 0.66
CA SER A 98 -11.90 -9.98 0.25
C SER A 98 -12.64 -11.23 -0.19
N VAL A 99 -12.01 -12.08 -1.02
CA VAL A 99 -12.59 -13.35 -1.50
C VAL A 99 -12.87 -14.32 -0.35
N ASN A 100 -12.07 -14.26 0.72
CA ASN A 100 -12.26 -15.04 1.94
C ASN A 100 -13.23 -14.38 2.94
N GLY A 101 -13.90 -13.30 2.55
CA GLY A 101 -14.89 -12.63 3.38
C GLY A 101 -14.29 -11.73 4.46
N MET A 102 -13.00 -11.40 4.41
CA MET A 102 -12.40 -10.39 5.28
C MET A 102 -12.60 -9.01 4.64
N ARG A 103 -13.74 -8.39 4.90
CA ARG A 103 -14.14 -7.08 4.36
C ARG A 103 -14.48 -6.09 5.48
N GLY A 104 -14.49 -4.80 5.15
CA GLY A 104 -14.92 -3.73 6.04
C GLY A 104 -13.84 -3.16 6.98
N PRO A 105 -14.22 -2.29 7.93
CA PRO A 105 -13.27 -1.41 8.63
C PRO A 105 -12.16 -2.12 9.41
N VAL A 106 -12.48 -3.27 10.01
CA VAL A 106 -11.50 -4.07 10.76
C VAL A 106 -10.47 -4.71 9.82
N ALA A 107 -10.92 -5.19 8.65
CA ALA A 107 -10.02 -5.74 7.64
C ALA A 107 -9.07 -4.65 7.12
N GLU A 108 -9.56 -3.43 6.92
CA GLU A 108 -8.70 -2.30 6.53
C GLU A 108 -7.68 -1.96 7.60
N PHE A 109 -8.09 -1.89 8.87
CA PHE A 109 -7.16 -1.62 9.97
C PHE A 109 -6.03 -2.66 10.04
N LEU A 110 -6.37 -3.95 9.94
CA LEU A 110 -5.37 -5.02 9.91
C LEU A 110 -4.47 -4.91 8.67
N PHE A 111 -5.04 -4.58 7.51
CA PHE A 111 -4.29 -4.44 6.27
C PHE A 111 -3.32 -3.26 6.29
N VAL A 112 -3.67 -2.14 6.93
CA VAL A 112 -2.74 -1.03 7.22
C VAL A 112 -1.56 -1.52 8.05
N GLY A 113 -1.82 -2.27 9.14
CA GLY A 113 -0.77 -2.82 9.99
C GLY A 113 0.18 -3.75 9.23
N VAL A 114 -0.37 -4.64 8.39
CA VAL A 114 0.42 -5.52 7.52
C VAL A 114 1.30 -4.70 6.58
N ARG A 115 0.75 -3.65 5.95
CA ARG A 115 1.52 -2.76 5.07
C ARG A 115 2.69 -2.11 5.78
N VAL A 116 2.45 -1.49 6.93
CA VAL A 116 3.52 -0.80 7.69
C VAL A 116 4.63 -1.78 8.09
N VAL A 117 4.31 -3.00 8.52
CA VAL A 117 5.32 -3.99 8.91
C VAL A 117 6.10 -4.50 7.70
N VAL A 118 5.44 -4.78 6.57
CA VAL A 118 6.10 -5.25 5.35
C VAL A 118 7.01 -4.17 4.77
N ASP A 119 6.52 -2.93 4.69
CA ASP A 119 7.28 -1.79 4.19
C ASP A 119 8.53 -1.58 5.06
N GLY A 120 8.36 -1.52 6.39
CA GLY A 120 9.49 -1.39 7.32
C GLY A 120 10.49 -2.56 7.24
N ALA A 121 10.02 -3.79 7.03
CA ALA A 121 10.91 -4.94 6.83
C ALA A 121 11.74 -4.83 5.54
N LEU A 122 11.13 -4.34 4.45
CA LEU A 122 11.84 -4.12 3.18
C LEU A 122 12.89 -3.02 3.30
N GLU A 123 12.57 -1.92 3.99
CA GLU A 123 13.50 -0.80 4.21
C GLU A 123 14.69 -1.21 5.08
N VAL A 124 14.45 -1.96 6.16
CA VAL A 124 15.50 -2.49 7.02
C VAL A 124 16.35 -3.52 6.28
N TRP A 125 15.73 -4.42 5.51
CA TRP A 125 16.46 -5.46 4.77
C TRP A 125 17.31 -4.90 3.63
N SER A 126 16.84 -3.83 2.97
CA SER A 126 17.60 -3.12 1.93
C SER A 126 18.66 -2.18 2.51
N GLY A 127 18.69 -1.99 3.83
CA GLY A 127 19.69 -1.19 4.55
C GLY A 127 19.48 0.32 4.44
N VAL A 128 18.29 0.77 4.03
CA VAL A 128 17.99 2.18 3.74
C VAL A 128 17.10 2.84 4.80
N GLY A 129 16.54 2.06 5.73
CA GLY A 129 15.64 2.56 6.76
C GLY A 129 15.72 1.84 8.10
N GLU A 130 14.84 2.26 9.01
CA GLU A 130 14.75 1.78 10.39
C GLU A 130 13.32 1.34 10.70
N TRP A 131 13.12 0.65 11.82
CA TRP A 131 11.77 0.24 12.25
C TRP A 131 10.88 1.42 12.68
N PRO A 132 9.55 1.30 12.55
CA PRO A 132 8.61 2.40 12.81
C PRO A 132 8.71 3.04 14.19
N TRP A 133 9.11 2.30 15.22
CA TRP A 133 9.26 2.81 16.59
C TRP A 133 10.54 3.63 16.82
N TYR A 134 11.45 3.68 15.84
CA TYR A 134 12.60 4.60 15.86
C TYR A 134 12.34 5.91 15.12
N TRP A 135 11.28 5.98 14.31
CA TRP A 135 10.91 7.19 13.58
C TRP A 135 10.34 8.25 14.51
N SER A 136 10.36 9.50 14.04
CA SER A 136 9.67 10.59 14.73
C SER A 136 8.15 10.35 14.75
N ALA A 137 7.48 10.88 15.77
CA ALA A 137 6.02 10.72 15.90
C ALA A 137 5.27 11.26 14.66
N ASN A 138 5.77 12.34 14.05
CA ASN A 138 5.18 12.90 12.85
C ASN A 138 5.30 11.95 11.65
N GLU A 139 6.45 11.29 11.47
CA GLU A 139 6.63 10.30 10.40
C GLU A 139 5.71 9.11 10.58
N GLN A 140 5.56 8.60 11.80
CA GLN A 140 4.65 7.50 12.11
C GLN A 140 3.19 7.87 11.77
N VAL A 141 2.75 9.07 12.14
CA VAL A 141 1.39 9.55 11.85
C VAL A 141 1.15 9.71 10.36
N LEU A 142 2.09 10.32 9.64
CA LEU A 142 2.00 10.49 8.18
C LEU A 142 2.00 9.15 7.47
N GLU A 143 2.84 8.22 7.90
CA GLU A 143 2.88 6.86 7.37
C GLU A 143 1.52 6.19 7.53
N LEU A 144 0.99 6.15 8.76
CA LEU A 144 -0.32 5.55 9.04
C LEU A 144 -1.44 6.21 8.23
N LEU A 145 -1.43 7.54 8.10
CA LEU A 145 -2.41 8.29 7.32
C LEU A 145 -2.41 7.82 5.86
N HIS A 146 -1.25 7.85 5.20
CA HIS A 146 -1.16 7.51 3.78
C HIS A 146 -1.39 6.03 3.51
N LYS A 147 -0.93 5.14 4.41
CA LYS A 147 -1.23 3.71 4.35
C LYS A 147 -2.72 3.43 4.57
N THR A 148 -3.40 4.23 5.37
CA THR A 148 -4.87 4.17 5.52
C THR A 148 -5.57 4.58 4.22
N VAL A 149 -5.14 5.66 3.57
CA VAL A 149 -5.68 6.05 2.25
C VAL A 149 -5.49 4.92 1.23
N TYR A 150 -4.31 4.32 1.19
CA TYR A 150 -4.01 3.17 0.36
C TYR A 150 -4.93 1.98 0.65
N ALA A 151 -5.07 1.59 1.91
CA ALA A 151 -5.87 0.44 2.33
C ALA A 151 -7.35 0.63 1.96
N VAL A 152 -7.94 1.75 2.37
CA VAL A 152 -9.36 2.05 2.12
C VAL A 152 -9.66 2.13 0.62
N SER A 153 -8.82 2.79 -0.17
CA SER A 153 -9.04 2.90 -1.62
C SER A 153 -8.91 1.55 -2.33
N THR A 154 -7.85 0.79 -2.03
CA THR A 154 -7.63 -0.55 -2.58
C THR A 154 -8.76 -1.49 -2.19
N GLY A 155 -9.11 -1.51 -0.90
CA GLY A 155 -10.16 -2.36 -0.36
C GLY A 155 -11.53 -2.05 -0.95
N TYR A 156 -11.89 -0.78 -1.07
CA TYR A 156 -13.12 -0.34 -1.74
C TYR A 156 -13.18 -0.82 -3.20
N LEU A 157 -12.10 -0.64 -3.97
CA LEU A 157 -12.04 -1.05 -5.37
C LEU A 157 -12.15 -2.56 -5.52
N VAL A 158 -11.34 -3.31 -4.78
CA VAL A 158 -11.40 -4.77 -4.73
C VAL A 158 -12.79 -5.27 -4.39
N ASP A 159 -13.38 -4.75 -3.31
CA ASP A 159 -14.69 -5.19 -2.85
C ASP A 159 -15.78 -4.84 -3.87
N SER A 160 -15.66 -3.69 -4.56
CA SER A 160 -16.58 -3.29 -5.63
C SER A 160 -16.47 -4.15 -6.91
N TRP A 161 -15.27 -4.63 -7.26
CA TRP A 161 -15.04 -5.43 -8.47
C TRP A 161 -15.31 -6.92 -8.26
N LEU A 162 -15.24 -7.39 -7.02
CA LEU A 162 -15.55 -8.77 -6.64
C LEU A 162 -17.04 -8.98 -6.30
N HIS A 163 -17.89 -7.96 -6.42
CA HIS A 163 -19.34 -8.06 -6.21
C HIS A 163 -20.06 -8.76 -7.35
#